data_AF-A0A1Q7HKV7-F1
#
_entry.id   AF-A0A1Q7HKV7-F1
#
_cell.length_a   1.000
_cell.length_b   1.000
_cell.length_c   1.000
_cell.angle_alpha   90.00
_cell.angle_beta   90.00
_cell.angle_gamma   90.00
#
_symmetry.space_group_name_H-M   'P 1'
#
loop_
_entity.id
_entity.type
_entity.pdbx_description
1 polymer ?
#
loop_
_entity_poly.entity_id
_entity_poly.type
_entity_poly.pdbx_seq_one_letter_code
_entity_poly.pdbx_strand_id
1 'polypeptide(L)' 'MDDEIELEADDEFDAENEDVIRAKWSMDGAETLSEAAMKLRAYADELERLEREGWHLMQPIEDDYGFIHRV' A
#
# COMPACT_ATOMS: atom_id res chain seq x y z
N MET A 1 -9.28 -30.41 -27.11
CA MET A 1 -8.67 -29.07 -27.10
C MET A 1 -8.52 -28.78 -25.65
N ASP A 2 -7.34 -29.10 -25.11
CA ASP A 2 -6.96 -28.68 -23.78
C ASP A 2 -6.66 -27.20 -23.93
N ASP A 3 -7.47 -26.35 -23.28
CA ASP A 3 -7.22 -24.92 -23.21
C ASP A 3 -5.91 -24.73 -22.44
N GLU A 4 -4.83 -24.56 -23.20
CA GLU A 4 -3.53 -24.14 -22.72
C GLU A 4 -3.71 -22.73 -22.17
N ILE A 5 -3.85 -22.62 -20.85
CA ILE A 5 -3.83 -21.32 -20.18
C ILE A 5 -2.43 -20.76 -20.43
N GLU A 6 -2.31 -19.85 -21.41
CA GLU A 6 -1.18 -18.92 -21.49
C GLU A 6 -1.19 -18.11 -20.20
N LEU A 7 -0.35 -18.52 -19.24
CA LEU A 7 0.02 -17.69 -18.11
C LEU A 7 0.77 -16.50 -18.72
N GLU A 8 0.05 -15.42 -18.99
CA GLU A 8 0.67 -14.16 -19.40
C GLU A 8 1.73 -13.78 -18.35
N ALA A 9 2.87 -13.32 -18.88
CA ALA A 9 4.16 -13.16 -18.24
C ALA A 9 4.12 -12.81 -16.74
N ASP A 10 5.00 -13.45 -15.97
CA ASP A 10 5.49 -12.99 -14.67
C ASP A 10 5.76 -11.48 -14.72
N ASP A 11 4.83 -10.66 -14.23
CA ASP A 11 5.17 -9.36 -13.64
C ASP A 11 5.84 -9.70 -12.30
N GLU A 12 7.12 -10.06 -12.35
CA GLU A 12 7.95 -10.34 -11.19
C GLU A 12 7.94 -9.09 -10.30
N PHE A 13 7.35 -9.20 -9.10
CA PHE A 13 7.27 -8.10 -8.13
C PHE A 13 8.65 -7.47 -7.92
N ASP A 14 8.80 -6.21 -8.34
CA ASP A 14 10.04 -5.47 -8.22
C ASP A 14 10.15 -4.95 -6.78
N ALA A 15 10.72 -5.75 -5.89
CA ALA A 15 10.83 -5.40 -4.46
C ALA A 15 11.64 -4.12 -4.18
N GLU A 16 12.36 -3.55 -5.16
CA GLU A 16 13.07 -2.27 -5.00
C GLU A 16 12.17 -1.06 -5.33
N ASN A 17 11.19 -1.26 -6.21
CA ASN A 17 10.35 -0.19 -6.78
C ASN A 17 8.85 -0.42 -6.59
N GLU A 18 8.43 -1.54 -6.03
CA GLU A 18 7.04 -1.88 -5.71
C GLU A 18 6.91 -2.21 -4.23
N ASP A 19 5.82 -1.73 -3.62
CA ASP A 19 5.49 -2.03 -2.23
C ASP A 19 3.98 -1.99 -2.03
N VAL A 20 3.55 -2.39 -0.83
CA VAL A 20 2.16 -2.44 -0.42
C VAL A 20 1.94 -1.56 0.80
N ILE A 21 0.92 -0.71 0.73
CA ILE A 21 0.39 0.01 1.88
C ILE A 21 -0.89 -0.65 2.39
N ARG A 22 -1.05 -0.68 3.71
CA ARG A 22 -2.29 -1.15 4.36
C ARG A 22 -2.78 -0.15 5.40
N ALA A 23 -4.02 0.28 5.28
CA ALA A 23 -4.66 1.13 6.28
C ALA A 23 -5.11 0.33 7.51
N LYS A 24 -5.32 -0.99 7.38
CA LYS A 24 -5.53 -1.86 8.53
C LYS A 24 -4.33 -1.79 9.47
N TRP A 25 -4.63 -1.81 10.76
CA TRP A 25 -3.67 -1.66 11.86
C TRP A 25 -3.02 -0.27 12.00
N SER A 26 -3.39 0.72 11.19
CA SER A 26 -2.91 2.11 11.32
C SER A 26 -3.20 2.75 12.68
N MET A 27 -4.11 2.18 13.48
CA MET A 27 -4.46 2.64 14.82
C MET A 27 -4.16 1.61 15.92
N ASP A 28 -3.48 0.50 15.59
CA ASP A 28 -3.28 -0.60 16.53
C ASP A 28 -2.54 -0.17 17.80
N GLY A 29 -3.01 -0.70 18.92
CA GLY A 29 -2.50 -0.39 20.25
C GLY A 29 -2.89 0.99 20.78
N ALA A 30 -3.83 1.71 20.16
CA ALA A 30 -4.46 2.87 20.78
C ALA A 30 -5.38 2.42 21.93
N GLU A 31 -5.21 3.01 23.11
CA GLU A 31 -6.08 2.81 24.27
C GLU A 31 -7.11 3.94 24.42
N THR A 32 -6.89 5.07 23.73
CA THR A 32 -7.80 6.22 23.71
C THR A 32 -8.11 6.71 22.30
N LEU A 33 -9.23 7.44 22.14
CA LEU A 33 -9.58 8.09 20.86
C LEU A 33 -8.52 9.10 20.41
N SER A 34 -7.90 9.80 21.35
CA SER A 34 -6.82 10.75 21.05
C SER A 34 -5.59 10.03 20.49
N GLU A 35 -5.24 8.87 21.04
CA GLU A 35 -4.15 8.04 20.52
C GLU A 35 -4.47 7.45 19.15
N ALA A 36 -5.71 6.98 18.94
CA ALA A 36 -6.16 6.51 17.63
C ALA A 36 -6.03 7.62 16.57
N ALA A 37 -6.50 8.83 16.89
CA ALA A 37 -6.38 9.98 16.00
C ALA A 37 -4.92 10.39 15.75
N MET A 38 -4.05 10.28 16.76
CA MET A 38 -2.62 10.57 16.60
C MET A 38 -1.95 9.55 15.66
N LYS A 39 -2.23 8.25 15.83
CA LYS A 39 -1.68 7.19 14.98
C LYS A 39 -2.18 7.31 13.53
N LEU A 40 -3.47 7.62 13.34
CA LEU A 40 -4.02 7.87 12.00
C LEU A 40 -3.34 9.06 11.31
N ARG A 41 -3.06 10.16 12.04
CA ARG A 41 -2.29 11.29 11.50
C ARG A 41 -0.87 10.90 11.13
N ALA A 42 -0.18 10.14 12.00
CA ALA A 42 1.16 9.65 11.69
C ALA A 42 1.18 8.76 10.44
N TYR A 43 0.15 7.93 10.24
CA TYR A 43 0.01 7.16 9.01
C TYR A 43 -0.24 8.05 7.79
N ALA A 44 -1.05 9.11 7.92
CA ALA A 44 -1.21 10.10 6.85
C ALA A 44 0.10 10.82 6.50
N ASP A 45 0.88 11.24 7.51
CA ASP A 45 2.18 11.88 7.33
C ASP A 45 3.17 10.95 6.58
N GLU A 46 3.10 9.64 6.85
CA GLU A 46 3.89 8.62 6.18
C GLU A 46 3.49 8.47 4.70
N LEU A 47 2.20 8.44 4.38
CA LEU A 47 1.72 8.41 2.99
C LEU A 47 2.20 9.64 2.21
N GLU A 48 2.16 10.83 2.82
CA GLU A 48 2.69 12.05 2.20
C GLU A 48 4.22 12.00 2.03
N ARG A 49 4.94 11.37 2.97
CA ARG A 49 6.39 11.16 2.85
C ARG A 49 6.71 10.25 1.66
N LEU A 50 5.98 9.15 1.51
CA LEU A 50 6.15 8.22 0.37
C LEU A 50 5.92 8.93 -0.96
N GLU A 51 4.85 9.73 -1.09
CA GLU A 51 4.60 10.52 -2.31
C GLU A 51 5.76 11.50 -2.61
N ARG A 52 6.28 12.18 -1.59
CA ARG A 52 7.46 13.07 -1.74
C ARG A 52 8.74 12.32 -2.15
N GLU A 53 8.82 11.03 -1.84
CA GLU A 53 9.92 10.14 -2.21
C GLU A 53 9.73 9.49 -3.59
N GLY A 54 8.67 9.86 -4.31
CA GLY A 54 8.39 9.40 -5.67
C GLY A 54 7.56 8.14 -5.75
N TRP A 55 6.96 7.69 -4.64
CA TRP A 55 6.00 6.59 -4.66
C TRP A 55 4.63 7.08 -5.13
N HIS A 56 3.95 6.27 -5.94
CA HIS A 56 2.62 6.57 -6.47
C HIS A 56 1.71 5.35 -6.40
N LEU A 57 0.41 5.58 -6.28
CA LEU A 57 -0.60 4.51 -6.36
C LEU A 57 -0.68 3.96 -7.79
N MET A 58 -0.54 2.64 -7.94
CA MET A 58 -0.75 1.96 -9.22
C MET A 58 -2.23 1.93 -9.61
N GLN A 59 -3.11 1.85 -8.60
CA GLN A 59 -4.57 1.76 -8.74
C GLN A 59 -5.27 2.30 -7.47
N PRO A 60 -6.60 2.53 -7.51
CA PRO A 60 -7.34 2.88 -6.31
C PRO A 60 -7.15 1.85 -5.18
N ILE A 61 -7.16 2.33 -3.93
CA ILE A 61 -7.12 1.48 -2.75
C ILE A 61 -8.46 0.74 -2.60
N GLU A 62 -8.41 -0.57 -2.43
CA GLU A 62 -9.58 -1.42 -2.17
C GLU A 62 -9.36 -2.20 -0.88
N ASP A 63 -10.40 -2.32 -0.04
CA ASP A 63 -10.37 -3.05 1.23
C ASP A 63 -9.08 -2.80 2.05
N ASP A 64 -8.81 -1.52 2.32
CA ASP A 64 -7.63 -1.06 3.06
C ASP A 64 -6.25 -1.37 2.44
N TYR A 65 -6.20 -1.88 1.21
CA TYR A 65 -5.00 -2.33 0.53
C TYR A 65 -4.66 -1.46 -0.69
N GLY A 66 -3.40 -1.03 -0.80
CA GLY A 66 -2.91 -0.28 -1.95
C GLY A 66 -1.58 -0.82 -2.44
N PHE A 67 -1.40 -0.84 -3.76
CA PHE A 67 -0.12 -1.13 -4.40
C PHE A 67 0.52 0.19 -4.84
N ILE A 68 1.77 0.39 -4.45
CA ILE A 68 2.53 1.58 -4.78
C ILE A 68 3.77 1.20 -5.58
N HIS A 69 4.18 2.10 -6.46
CA HIS A 69 5.40 1.96 -7.24
C HIS A 69 6.23 3.26 -7.21
N ARG A 70 7.53 3.16 -7.45
CA ARG A 70 8.45 4.31 -7.56
C ARG A 70 9.27 4.20 -8.84
N VAL A 71 9.52 5.34 -9.50
CA VAL A 71 10.22 5.43 -10.81
C VAL A 71 11.50 6.23 -10.67
#